data_AF-A0A382RKV3-F1
#
_entry.id   AF-A0A382RKV3-F1
#
_cell.length_a   1.000
_cell.length_b   1.000
_cell.length_c   1.000
_cell.angle_alpha   90.00
_cell.angle_beta   90.00
_cell.angle_gamma   90.00
#
_symmetry.space_group_name_H-M   'P 1'
#
loop_
_entity.id
_entity.type
_entity.pdbx_description
1 polymer ?
#
loop_
_entity_poly.entity_id
_entity_poly.type
_entity_poly.pdbx_seq_one_letter_code
_entity_poly.pdbx_strand_id
1 'polypeptide(L)'
;MAALLALVCLWLGQHSALAGSGGVTDSASPRASFSLPLAGLSADQQAQFSYGAAIFRQRWFATVEGSEGGKGGEENEGDSSFAGLGPTFDAPACAACHVRAGRGRPPLRQGEMLSSLLIRLSNPGVDKHGAPRPHPAYGDQLQGRSIAGVPPEGRLFVEYSPEPGQFSDGTPYQLRRPVYVFFRMAFLQLGDPAMHSPRIASALPGDGLLEAIPERDILALADAEDAD
;
A
#
# COMPACT_ATOMS: atom_id res chain seq x y z
N MET A 1 14.83 -22.22 -47.14
CA MET A 1 13.57 -22.27 -46.36
C MET A 1 13.61 -23.18 -45.14
N ALA A 2 14.38 -24.29 -45.11
CA ALA A 2 14.46 -25.15 -43.93
C ALA A 2 15.31 -24.59 -42.76
N ALA A 3 16.28 -23.71 -43.02
CA ALA A 3 17.17 -23.17 -41.98
C ALA A 3 16.53 -22.05 -41.13
N LEU A 4 15.50 -21.34 -41.63
CA LEU A 4 14.81 -20.29 -40.86
C LEU A 4 13.81 -20.85 -39.83
N LEU A 5 13.25 -22.04 -40.07
CA LEU A 5 12.30 -22.69 -39.17
C LEU A 5 12.97 -23.29 -37.92
N ALA A 6 14.23 -23.72 -38.01
CA ALA A 6 14.95 -24.28 -36.88
C ALA A 6 15.33 -23.22 -35.82
N LEU A 7 15.58 -21.98 -36.23
CA LEU A 7 15.93 -20.89 -35.31
C LEU A 7 14.72 -20.40 -34.48
N VAL A 8 13.52 -20.47 -35.05
CA VAL A 8 12.27 -20.08 -34.36
C VAL A 8 11.90 -21.11 -33.28
N CYS A 9 12.07 -22.40 -33.54
CA CYS A 9 11.81 -23.44 -32.54
C CYS A 9 12.78 -23.43 -31.34
N LEU A 10 14.02 -22.96 -31.52
CA LEU A 10 14.99 -22.80 -30.43
C LEU A 10 14.70 -21.60 -29.53
N TRP A 11 13.99 -20.58 -30.02
CA TRP A 11 13.61 -19.39 -29.24
C TRP A 11 12.37 -19.64 -28.36
N LEU A 12 11.42 -20.44 -28.85
CA LEU A 12 10.25 -20.90 -28.08
C LEU A 12 10.60 -21.92 -26.98
N GLY A 13 11.70 -22.68 -27.15
CA GLY A 13 12.13 -23.69 -26.18
C GLY A 13 12.69 -23.13 -24.87
N GLN A 14 13.25 -21.92 -24.86
CA GLN A 14 13.82 -21.31 -23.64
C GLN A 14 12.77 -20.61 -22.77
N HIS A 15 11.61 -20.26 -23.32
CA HIS A 15 10.55 -19.56 -22.59
C HIS A 15 9.46 -20.51 -22.05
N SER A 16 9.53 -21.80 -22.36
CA SER A 16 8.49 -22.78 -22.01
C SER A 16 8.56 -23.30 -20.56
N ALA A 17 9.55 -22.88 -19.77
CA ALA A 17 9.71 -23.35 -18.39
C ALA A 17 8.98 -22.50 -17.32
N LEU A 18 8.37 -21.35 -17.69
CA LEU A 18 7.78 -20.42 -16.72
C LEU A 18 6.24 -20.29 -16.80
N ALA A 19 5.58 -21.07 -17.67
CA ALA A 19 4.14 -21.04 -17.87
C ALA A 19 3.35 -21.86 -16.82
N GLY A 20 3.65 -21.65 -15.54
CA GLY A 20 2.96 -22.30 -14.42
C GLY A 20 2.43 -21.30 -13.40
N SER A 21 1.44 -20.48 -13.77
CA SER A 21 0.76 -19.57 -12.81
C SER A 21 0.05 -20.31 -11.65
N GLY A 22 -0.13 -21.64 -11.77
CA GLY A 22 -0.76 -22.48 -10.75
C GLY A 22 0.04 -22.65 -9.45
N GLY A 23 1.31 -22.23 -9.40
CA GLY A 23 2.15 -22.27 -8.20
C GLY A 23 2.11 -21.01 -7.32
N VAL A 24 1.41 -19.95 -7.75
CA VAL A 24 1.43 -18.64 -7.07
C VAL A 24 0.51 -18.61 -5.83
N THR A 25 -0.45 -19.52 -5.74
CA THR A 25 -1.26 -19.71 -4.53
C THR A 25 -0.65 -20.81 -3.66
N ASP A 26 0.29 -20.43 -2.79
CA ASP A 26 0.73 -21.32 -1.71
C ASP A 26 -0.42 -21.50 -0.69
N SER A 27 -1.13 -22.62 -0.81
CA SER A 27 -2.20 -23.03 0.10
C SER A 27 -1.68 -23.46 1.48
N ALA A 28 -0.38 -23.68 1.63
CA ALA A 28 0.25 -24.03 2.90
C ALA A 28 0.48 -22.80 3.81
N SER A 29 0.59 -21.59 3.23
CA SER A 29 0.77 -20.36 4.00
C SER A 29 -0.10 -19.20 3.49
N PRO A 30 -1.45 -19.31 3.59
CA PRO A 30 -2.39 -18.32 3.04
C PRO A 30 -2.27 -16.92 3.65
N ARG A 31 -1.49 -16.76 4.72
CA ARG A 31 -1.24 -15.47 5.37
C ARG A 31 0.02 -14.78 4.86
N ALA A 32 0.88 -15.43 4.07
CA ALA A 32 2.18 -14.89 3.65
C ALA A 32 2.41 -14.97 2.13
N SER A 33 1.35 -15.14 1.33
CA SER A 33 1.44 -15.42 -0.11
C SER A 33 2.24 -14.41 -0.93
N PHE A 34 2.35 -13.15 -0.48
CA PHE A 34 3.15 -12.10 -1.13
C PHE A 34 4.46 -11.77 -0.39
N SER A 35 4.78 -12.52 0.66
CA SER A 35 5.98 -12.32 1.48
C SER A 35 7.05 -13.38 1.21
N LEU A 36 6.81 -14.29 0.27
CA LEU A 36 7.72 -15.36 -0.11
C LEU A 36 8.15 -15.19 -1.57
N PRO A 37 9.39 -15.55 -1.91
CA PRO A 37 9.82 -15.59 -3.30
C PRO A 37 9.00 -16.64 -4.06
N LEU A 38 8.74 -16.38 -5.34
CA LEU A 38 8.12 -17.36 -6.22
C LEU A 38 9.03 -18.59 -6.36
N ALA A 39 8.41 -19.77 -6.49
CA ALA A 39 9.15 -20.99 -6.80
C ALA A 39 9.84 -20.88 -8.18
N GLY A 40 11.04 -21.41 -8.31
CA GLY A 40 11.79 -21.44 -9.58
C GLY A 40 12.64 -20.21 -9.87
N LEU A 41 12.70 -19.21 -8.98
CA LEU A 41 13.63 -18.08 -9.09
C LEU A 41 15.08 -18.55 -8.97
N SER A 42 15.98 -17.92 -9.75
CA SER A 42 17.43 -18.11 -9.61
C SER A 42 17.94 -17.60 -8.26
N ALA A 43 19.17 -17.96 -7.87
CA ALA A 43 19.76 -17.47 -6.63
C ALA A 43 19.83 -15.93 -6.59
N ASP A 44 20.20 -15.29 -7.70
CA ASP A 44 20.27 -13.83 -7.80
C ASP A 44 18.89 -13.18 -7.65
N GLN A 45 17.86 -13.75 -8.28
CA GLN A 45 16.49 -13.27 -8.17
C GLN A 45 15.93 -13.43 -6.74
N GLN A 46 16.26 -14.53 -6.06
CA GLN A 46 15.90 -14.72 -4.65
C GLN A 46 16.61 -13.71 -3.75
N ALA A 47 17.87 -13.37 -4.05
CA ALA A 47 18.60 -12.32 -3.33
C ALA A 47 17.96 -10.94 -3.56
N GLN A 48 17.59 -10.61 -4.79
CA GLN A 48 16.86 -9.37 -5.12
C GLN A 48 15.51 -9.28 -4.39
N PHE A 49 14.71 -10.36 -4.42
CA PHE A 49 13.46 -10.43 -3.66
C PHE A 49 13.70 -10.19 -2.17
N SER A 50 14.69 -10.85 -1.58
CA SER A 50 15.00 -10.74 -0.15
C SER A 50 15.44 -9.33 0.23
N TYR A 51 16.23 -8.68 -0.63
CA TYR A 51 16.64 -7.29 -0.47
C TYR A 51 15.46 -6.32 -0.54
N GLY A 52 14.60 -6.45 -1.55
CA GLY A 52 13.37 -5.65 -1.66
C GLY A 52 12.44 -5.84 -0.47
N ALA A 53 12.28 -7.09 -0.02
CA ALA A 53 11.49 -7.42 1.17
C ALA A 53 12.10 -6.82 2.46
N ALA A 54 13.43 -6.68 2.54
CA ALA A 54 14.09 -5.99 3.64
C ALA A 54 13.77 -4.49 3.61
N ILE A 55 13.90 -3.82 2.46
CA ILE A 55 13.52 -2.40 2.30
C ILE A 55 12.03 -2.18 2.62
N PHE A 56 11.15 -3.08 2.17
CA PHE A 56 9.71 -3.00 2.41
C PHE A 56 9.35 -3.00 3.92
N ARG A 57 10.16 -3.67 4.73
CA ARG A 57 10.02 -3.73 6.20
C ARG A 57 10.83 -2.65 6.91
N GLN A 58 11.78 -2.02 6.22
CA GLN A 58 12.67 -1.02 6.79
C GLN A 58 11.86 0.18 7.27
N ARG A 59 12.14 0.59 8.51
CA ARG A 59 11.52 1.75 9.12
C ARG A 59 12.34 2.99 8.78
N TRP A 60 11.63 3.99 8.30
CA TRP A 60 12.12 5.35 8.15
C TRP A 60 12.16 6.02 9.51
N PHE A 61 13.12 6.91 9.71
CA PHE A 61 13.28 7.65 10.95
C PHE A 61 13.44 9.14 10.68
N ALA A 62 13.07 9.94 11.68
CA ALA A 62 13.21 11.38 11.61
C ALA A 62 14.59 11.78 12.10
N THR A 63 15.22 12.70 11.38
CA THR A 63 16.47 13.35 11.81
C THR A 63 16.10 14.61 12.57
N VAL A 64 16.12 14.53 13.90
CA VAL A 64 15.85 15.67 14.78
C VAL A 64 17.09 15.99 15.60
N GLU A 65 17.51 17.26 15.65
CA GLU A 65 18.61 17.72 16.51
C GLU A 65 18.30 17.36 17.98
N GLY A 66 19.25 16.70 18.64
CA GLY A 66 19.09 16.27 20.04
C GLY A 66 18.11 15.10 20.23
N SER A 67 17.55 14.53 19.17
CA SER A 67 16.84 13.26 19.30
C SER A 67 17.86 12.16 19.63
N GLU A 68 17.58 11.40 20.68
CA GLU A 68 18.20 10.09 20.88
C GLU A 68 17.91 9.11 19.73
N GLY A 69 17.22 9.55 18.66
CA GLY A 69 17.13 8.82 17.38
C GLY A 69 18.45 8.76 16.61
N GLY A 70 19.47 9.53 17.00
CA GLY A 70 20.86 9.33 16.57
C GLY A 70 21.67 8.39 17.48
N LYS A 71 21.13 8.02 18.64
CA LYS A 71 21.65 6.92 19.47
C LYS A 71 20.65 5.79 19.35
N GLY A 72 20.76 5.06 18.24
CA GLY A 72 20.17 3.72 18.19
C GLY A 72 20.52 3.01 19.49
N GLY A 73 19.50 2.59 20.26
CA GLY A 73 19.68 1.34 21.00
C GLY A 73 20.26 0.35 20.00
N GLU A 74 21.23 -0.47 20.42
CA GLU A 74 22.20 -1.29 19.64
C GLU A 74 21.68 -2.03 18.39
N GLU A 75 20.39 -1.96 18.10
CA GLU A 75 19.61 -2.48 16.98
C GLU A 75 19.25 -1.44 15.88
N ASN A 76 19.60 -0.14 16.01
CA ASN A 76 19.31 0.90 14.98
C ASN A 76 20.52 1.81 14.66
N GLU A 77 21.72 1.27 14.48
CA GLU A 77 22.72 1.93 13.63
C GLU A 77 22.25 1.82 12.17
N GLY A 78 21.24 2.62 11.82
CA GLY A 78 20.56 2.57 10.54
C GLY A 78 21.31 3.31 9.45
N ASP A 79 21.37 2.70 8.27
CA ASP A 79 21.76 3.36 7.03
C ASP A 79 21.03 4.71 6.90
N SER A 80 21.82 5.79 6.81
CA SER A 80 21.32 7.16 6.66
C SER A 80 20.40 7.34 5.45
N SER A 81 20.39 6.39 4.50
CA SER A 81 19.45 6.35 3.38
C SER A 81 17.98 6.29 3.80
N PHE A 82 17.67 5.83 5.03
CA PHE A 82 16.31 5.76 5.58
C PHE A 82 15.96 6.92 6.54
N ALA A 83 16.80 7.95 6.57
CA ALA A 83 16.44 9.24 7.14
C ALA A 83 15.40 9.95 6.27
N GLY A 84 14.55 10.78 6.89
CA GLY A 84 13.58 11.62 6.16
C GLY A 84 12.12 11.39 6.53
N LEU A 85 11.84 10.67 7.63
CA LEU A 85 10.48 10.61 8.16
C LEU A 85 10.05 12.01 8.61
N GLY A 86 8.93 12.49 8.06
CA GLY A 86 8.36 13.79 8.43
C GLY A 86 7.88 13.87 9.88
N PRO A 87 7.57 15.09 10.36
CA PRO A 87 7.11 15.32 11.74
C PRO A 87 5.77 14.61 12.04
N THR A 88 4.91 14.53 11.04
CA THR A 88 3.64 13.77 11.03
C THR A 88 3.65 12.79 9.85
N PHE A 89 2.99 11.64 10.02
CA PHE A 89 2.98 10.56 9.03
C PHE A 89 1.84 9.56 9.28
N ASP A 90 1.55 8.70 8.29
CA ASP A 90 0.60 7.59 8.42
C ASP A 90 1.27 6.27 8.81
N ALA A 91 2.45 6.00 8.24
CA ALA A 91 3.22 4.80 8.50
C ALA A 91 4.73 5.04 8.35
N PRO A 92 5.57 4.40 9.20
CA PRO A 92 7.02 4.52 9.10
C PRO A 92 7.66 3.50 8.16
N ALA A 93 6.90 2.57 7.58
CA ALA A 93 7.38 1.51 6.68
C ALA A 93 6.24 1.04 5.78
N CYS A 94 6.55 0.55 4.58
CA CYS A 94 5.55 0.03 3.63
C CYS A 94 4.74 -1.12 4.26
N ALA A 95 5.44 -2.05 4.93
CA ALA A 95 4.85 -3.19 5.61
C ALA A 95 3.90 -2.82 6.78
N ALA A 96 3.95 -1.58 7.29
CA ALA A 96 3.08 -1.16 8.38
C ALA A 96 1.63 -1.00 7.92
N CYS A 97 1.41 -0.56 6.68
CA CYS A 97 0.08 -0.50 6.07
C CYS A 97 -0.22 -1.76 5.25
N HIS A 98 0.76 -2.25 4.48
CA HIS A 98 0.63 -3.42 3.61
C HIS A 98 1.11 -4.69 4.34
N VAL A 99 0.34 -5.12 5.34
CA VAL A 99 0.71 -6.21 6.25
C VAL A 99 0.98 -7.48 5.44
N ARG A 100 2.20 -8.00 5.54
CA ARG A 100 2.69 -9.17 4.76
C ARG A 100 2.56 -8.98 3.24
N ALA A 101 2.73 -7.74 2.78
CA ALA A 101 2.47 -7.30 1.40
C ALA A 101 1.03 -7.60 0.92
N GLY A 102 0.14 -7.95 1.85
CA GLY A 102 -1.24 -8.26 1.60
C GLY A 102 -2.14 -7.04 1.68
N ARG A 103 -3.40 -7.25 1.30
CA ARG A 103 -4.44 -6.26 1.45
C ARG A 103 -4.68 -5.99 2.93
N GLY A 104 -4.75 -4.71 3.27
CA GLY A 104 -5.19 -4.25 4.58
C GLY A 104 -6.64 -4.63 4.87
N ARG A 105 -7.07 -4.32 6.10
CA ARG A 105 -8.47 -4.42 6.49
C ARG A 105 -8.88 -3.23 7.35
N PRO A 106 -10.17 -2.88 7.37
CA PRO A 106 -10.67 -1.95 8.37
C PRO A 106 -10.56 -2.54 9.79
N PRO A 107 -10.62 -1.70 10.84
CA PRO A 107 -10.71 -2.18 12.22
C PRO A 107 -11.96 -3.04 12.42
N LEU A 108 -11.84 -4.13 13.16
CA LEU A 108 -12.98 -5.02 13.45
C LEU A 108 -13.75 -4.57 14.68
N ARG A 109 -13.07 -3.88 15.60
CA ARG A 109 -13.60 -3.40 16.88
C ARG A 109 -13.23 -1.95 17.10
N GLN A 110 -14.09 -1.24 17.83
CA GLN A 110 -13.83 0.14 18.23
C GLN A 110 -12.53 0.23 19.04
N GLY A 111 -11.75 1.29 18.80
CA GLY A 111 -10.46 1.49 19.45
C GLY A 111 -9.32 0.61 18.93
N GLU A 112 -9.57 -0.27 17.95
CA GLU A 112 -8.47 -0.94 17.25
C GLU A 112 -7.62 0.08 16.49
N MET A 113 -6.29 -0.11 16.54
CA MET A 113 -5.35 0.73 15.81
C MET A 113 -5.59 0.61 14.30
N LEU A 114 -5.63 1.75 13.63
CA LEU A 114 -5.83 1.86 12.18
C LEU A 114 -4.50 1.66 11.45
N SER A 115 -4.02 0.43 11.35
CA SER A 115 -2.71 0.14 10.75
C SER A 115 -2.69 0.28 9.23
N SER A 116 -3.80 -0.05 8.56
CA SER A 116 -3.88 -0.19 7.10
C SER A 116 -4.97 0.68 6.47
N LEU A 117 -5.47 1.66 7.21
CA LEU A 117 -6.52 2.58 6.80
C LEU A 117 -5.99 4.01 6.89
N LEU A 118 -6.01 4.73 5.77
CA LEU A 118 -5.76 6.16 5.73
C LEU A 118 -7.05 6.90 5.34
N ILE A 119 -7.11 8.19 5.65
CA ILE A 119 -8.23 9.05 5.27
C ILE A 119 -7.75 10.13 4.32
N ARG A 120 -8.31 10.17 3.12
CA ARG A 120 -8.25 11.34 2.26
C ARG A 120 -9.25 12.39 2.72
N LEU A 121 -8.84 13.65 2.71
CA LEU A 121 -9.64 14.80 3.14
C LEU A 121 -9.82 15.76 1.97
N SER A 122 -10.96 16.44 1.94
CA SER A 122 -11.22 17.50 0.97
C SER A 122 -12.35 18.41 1.43
N ASN A 123 -12.51 19.55 0.77
CA ASN A 123 -13.73 20.35 0.80
C ASN A 123 -14.46 20.22 -0.55
N PRO A 124 -15.76 20.57 -0.62
CA PRO A 124 -16.50 20.51 -1.87
C PRO A 124 -15.88 21.35 -2.98
N GLY A 125 -16.05 20.86 -4.21
CA GLY A 125 -15.49 21.44 -5.42
C GLY A 125 -14.19 20.77 -5.87
N VAL A 126 -13.65 21.28 -6.96
CA VAL A 126 -12.41 20.80 -7.58
C VAL A 126 -11.37 21.92 -7.65
N ASP A 127 -10.10 21.55 -7.71
CA ASP A 127 -9.02 22.48 -7.97
C ASP A 127 -8.86 22.77 -9.48
N LYS A 128 -7.83 23.53 -9.84
CA LYS A 128 -7.53 23.89 -11.24
C LYS A 128 -7.23 22.70 -12.16
N HIS A 129 -6.99 21.52 -11.61
CA HIS A 129 -6.70 20.29 -12.32
C HIS A 129 -7.84 19.26 -12.24
N GLY A 130 -8.98 19.63 -11.64
CA GLY A 130 -10.13 18.73 -11.46
C GLY A 130 -10.01 17.80 -10.25
N ALA A 131 -8.97 17.90 -9.44
CA ALA A 131 -8.81 17.09 -8.24
C ALA A 131 -9.66 17.64 -7.07
N PRO A 132 -10.04 16.81 -6.08
CA PRO A 132 -10.73 17.29 -4.88
C PRO A 132 -9.95 18.42 -4.19
N ARG A 133 -10.63 19.49 -3.78
CA ARG A 133 -9.96 20.61 -3.10
C ARG A 133 -9.44 20.17 -1.72
N PRO A 134 -8.13 20.31 -1.43
CA PRO A 134 -7.58 19.95 -0.12
C PRO A 134 -8.23 20.74 1.02
N HIS A 135 -8.30 20.14 2.20
CA HIS A 135 -8.73 20.82 3.42
C HIS A 135 -7.69 21.90 3.80
N PRO A 136 -8.09 23.14 4.13
CA PRO A 136 -7.15 24.25 4.33
C PRO A 136 -6.15 24.04 5.48
N ALA A 137 -6.53 23.25 6.49
CA ALA A 137 -5.67 22.96 7.64
C ALA A 137 -4.98 21.60 7.60
N TYR A 138 -5.44 20.66 6.76
CA TYR A 138 -5.01 19.25 6.79
C TYR A 138 -4.58 18.72 5.43
N GLY A 139 -4.59 19.55 4.39
CA GLY A 139 -4.32 19.11 3.03
C GLY A 139 -5.31 18.03 2.58
N ASP A 140 -4.81 17.06 1.84
CA ASP A 140 -5.60 16.03 1.17
C ASP A 140 -5.59 14.68 1.92
N GLN A 141 -4.87 14.56 3.04
CA GLN A 141 -4.73 13.33 3.80
C GLN A 141 -4.45 13.62 5.28
N LEU A 142 -5.19 12.96 6.17
CA LEU A 142 -4.99 13.10 7.61
C LEU A 142 -3.82 12.24 8.10
N GLN A 143 -2.80 12.85 8.69
CA GLN A 143 -1.65 12.15 9.26
C GLN A 143 -1.82 11.88 10.76
N GLY A 144 -2.25 10.66 11.09
CA GLY A 144 -2.64 10.28 12.46
C GLY A 144 -1.49 9.96 13.43
N ARG A 145 -0.24 9.96 12.96
CA ARG A 145 0.95 9.66 13.77
C ARG A 145 1.96 10.79 13.65
N SER A 146 2.89 10.82 14.60
CA SER A 146 3.93 11.82 14.69
C SER A 146 5.16 11.28 15.40
N ILE A 147 6.26 12.03 15.28
CA ILE A 147 7.46 11.81 16.06
C ILE A 147 7.27 12.31 17.51
N ALA A 148 8.20 11.95 18.39
CA ALA A 148 8.19 12.42 19.78
C ALA A 148 8.22 13.96 19.84
N GLY A 149 7.40 14.54 20.72
CA GLY A 149 7.30 15.99 20.91
C GLY A 149 6.45 16.73 19.87
N VAL A 150 6.01 16.07 18.79
CA VAL A 150 5.11 16.66 17.78
C VAL A 150 3.70 16.08 17.95
N PRO A 151 2.63 16.90 18.02
CA PRO A 151 1.26 16.40 18.00
C PRO A 151 0.89 15.85 16.60
N PRO A 152 0.16 14.72 16.48
CA PRO A 152 -0.39 14.29 15.19
C PRO A 152 -1.47 15.28 14.74
N GLU A 153 -1.77 15.30 13.44
CA GLU A 153 -2.77 16.23 12.87
C GLU A 153 -4.17 16.03 13.45
N GLY A 154 -4.49 14.77 13.77
CA GLY A 154 -5.72 14.38 14.42
C GLY A 154 -5.70 12.90 14.76
N ARG A 155 -6.79 12.42 15.37
CA ARG A 155 -7.03 11.00 15.62
C ARG A 155 -8.37 10.58 15.03
N LEU A 156 -8.44 9.30 14.70
CA LEU A 156 -9.62 8.65 14.16
C LEU A 156 -9.87 7.34 14.89
N PHE A 157 -11.14 7.03 15.16
CA PHE A 157 -11.59 5.65 15.35
C PHE A 157 -12.80 5.38 14.46
N VAL A 158 -13.06 4.10 14.22
CA VAL A 158 -14.21 3.63 13.44
C VAL A 158 -15.17 2.92 14.37
N GLU A 159 -16.41 3.39 14.40
CA GLU A 159 -17.54 2.68 14.97
C GLU A 159 -18.32 1.97 13.86
N TYR A 160 -19.15 1.00 14.24
CA TYR A 160 -20.02 0.32 13.30
C TYR A 160 -21.45 0.36 13.81
N SER A 161 -22.35 0.90 13.00
CA SER A 161 -23.78 0.87 13.26
C SER A 161 -24.41 -0.32 12.49
N PRO A 162 -25.24 -1.15 13.13
CA PRO A 162 -25.96 -2.20 12.45
C PRO A 162 -27.01 -1.62 11.50
N GLU A 163 -27.05 -2.13 10.29
CA GLU A 163 -28.02 -1.76 9.27
C GLU A 163 -28.80 -3.01 8.83
N PRO A 164 -30.03 -3.22 9.34
CA PRO A 164 -30.82 -4.38 8.98
C PRO A 164 -31.30 -4.28 7.53
N GLY A 165 -31.42 -5.41 6.87
CA GLY A 165 -32.03 -5.53 5.55
C GLY A 165 -32.60 -6.91 5.32
N GLN A 166 -33.16 -7.14 4.13
CA GLN A 166 -33.72 -8.42 3.73
C GLN A 166 -33.35 -8.70 2.28
N PHE A 167 -33.04 -9.97 1.99
CA PHE A 167 -32.91 -10.46 0.63
C PHE A 167 -34.28 -10.49 -0.05
N SER A 168 -34.32 -10.66 -1.37
CA SER A 168 -35.57 -10.69 -2.15
C SER A 168 -36.49 -11.87 -1.79
N ASP A 169 -35.95 -12.92 -1.15
CA ASP A 169 -36.70 -14.07 -0.65
C ASP A 169 -37.25 -13.88 0.77
N GLY A 170 -37.02 -12.71 1.39
CA GLY A 170 -37.44 -12.39 2.76
C GLY A 170 -36.43 -12.81 3.84
N THR A 171 -35.31 -13.45 3.49
CA THR A 171 -34.27 -13.82 4.46
C THR A 171 -33.62 -12.55 5.04
N PRO A 172 -33.57 -12.36 6.38
CA PRO A 172 -32.98 -11.17 6.98
C PRO A 172 -31.45 -11.20 6.95
N TYR A 173 -30.83 -10.02 6.80
CA TYR A 173 -29.40 -9.81 6.99
C TYR A 173 -29.14 -8.55 7.82
N GLN A 174 -27.91 -8.41 8.31
CA GLN A 174 -27.45 -7.19 8.98
C GLN A 174 -26.09 -6.77 8.40
N LEU A 175 -26.05 -5.57 7.82
CA LEU A 175 -24.81 -4.93 7.39
C LEU A 175 -24.19 -4.15 8.55
N ARG A 176 -22.89 -3.88 8.44
CA ARG A 176 -22.15 -3.02 9.35
C ARG A 176 -21.78 -1.75 8.62
N ARG A 177 -22.42 -0.63 8.97
CA ARG A 177 -22.11 0.67 8.41
C ARG A 177 -20.98 1.34 9.22
N PRO A 178 -19.80 1.62 8.63
CA PRO A 178 -18.73 2.31 9.34
C PRO A 178 -19.09 3.77 9.61
N VAL A 179 -18.78 4.24 10.81
CA VAL A 179 -18.88 5.64 11.23
C VAL A 179 -17.49 6.12 11.64
N TYR A 180 -16.95 7.08 10.89
CA TYR A 180 -15.62 7.63 11.12
C TYR A 180 -15.70 8.80 12.09
N VAL A 181 -15.07 8.64 13.26
CA VAL A 181 -15.11 9.65 14.32
C VAL A 181 -13.73 10.28 14.49
N PHE A 182 -13.63 11.53 14.04
CA PHE A 182 -12.43 12.35 14.14
C PHE A 182 -12.40 13.10 15.46
N PHE A 183 -11.27 13.09 16.15
CA PHE A 183 -11.13 13.71 17.46
C PHE A 183 -9.70 14.18 17.72
N ARG A 184 -9.52 15.10 18.68
CA ARG A 184 -8.21 15.70 19.03
C ARG A 184 -7.48 16.24 17.80
N MET A 185 -8.21 17.01 16.99
CA MET A 185 -7.71 17.69 15.80
C MET A 185 -6.77 18.83 16.22
N ALA A 186 -5.57 18.90 15.64
CA ALA A 186 -4.49 19.80 16.10
C ALA A 186 -4.59 21.25 15.62
N PHE A 187 -5.27 21.52 14.50
CA PHE A 187 -5.31 22.83 13.85
C PHE A 187 -6.73 23.41 13.87
N LEU A 188 -7.62 22.87 13.04
CA LEU A 188 -9.03 23.26 12.96
C LEU A 188 -9.91 22.05 13.24
N GLN A 189 -11.14 22.29 13.69
CA GLN A 189 -12.15 21.23 13.58
C GLN A 189 -12.36 20.91 12.10
N LEU A 190 -12.48 19.63 11.75
CA LEU A 190 -12.81 19.22 10.38
C LEU A 190 -14.12 19.89 9.94
N GLY A 191 -15.18 19.74 10.75
CA GLY A 191 -16.45 20.44 10.60
C GLY A 191 -17.14 20.24 9.25
N ASP A 192 -18.28 20.91 9.06
CA ASP A 192 -18.86 21.08 7.74
C ASP A 192 -18.13 22.23 7.03
N PRO A 193 -17.74 22.08 5.75
CA PRO A 193 -18.19 21.08 4.78
C PRO A 193 -17.16 19.95 4.50
N ALA A 194 -16.28 19.60 5.44
CA ALA A 194 -15.20 18.65 5.15
C ALA A 194 -15.73 17.28 4.71
N MET A 195 -15.18 16.78 3.61
CA MET A 195 -15.45 15.46 3.05
C MET A 195 -14.27 14.53 3.34
N HIS A 196 -14.56 13.24 3.54
CA HIS A 196 -13.55 12.23 3.82
C HIS A 196 -13.75 10.98 2.96
N SER A 197 -12.65 10.36 2.55
CA SER A 197 -12.63 9.11 1.79
C SER A 197 -11.66 8.13 2.42
N PRO A 198 -12.16 7.08 3.11
CA PRO A 198 -11.30 6.05 3.68
C PRO A 198 -10.66 5.19 2.59
N ARG A 199 -9.36 4.93 2.70
CA ARG A 199 -8.60 4.07 1.79
C ARG A 199 -7.93 2.95 2.58
N ILE A 200 -8.14 1.71 2.11
CA ILE A 200 -7.48 0.53 2.65
C ILE A 200 -6.27 0.22 1.78
N ALA A 201 -5.14 -0.07 2.43
CA ALA A 201 -3.93 -0.54 1.76
C ALA A 201 -4.25 -1.73 0.84
N SER A 202 -3.86 -1.63 -0.43
CA SER A 202 -3.96 -2.71 -1.41
C SER A 202 -2.99 -3.85 -1.09
N ALA A 203 -3.14 -5.00 -1.74
CA ALA A 203 -2.04 -5.95 -1.81
C ALA A 203 -0.94 -5.37 -2.70
N LEU A 204 0.32 -5.64 -2.36
CA LEU A 204 1.50 -5.29 -3.14
C LEU A 204 2.24 -6.60 -3.49
N PRO A 205 1.70 -7.41 -4.41
CA PRO A 205 2.33 -8.66 -4.82
C PRO A 205 3.67 -8.47 -5.57
N GLY A 206 4.03 -7.23 -5.88
CA GLY A 206 5.08 -6.89 -6.86
C GLY A 206 4.57 -7.05 -8.29
N ASP A 207 5.34 -6.54 -9.25
CA ASP A 207 5.00 -6.62 -10.68
C ASP A 207 5.45 -7.96 -11.30
N GLY A 208 6.27 -8.73 -10.57
CA GLY A 208 6.59 -10.12 -10.89
C GLY A 208 7.20 -10.27 -12.28
N LEU A 209 6.54 -11.05 -13.15
CA LEU A 209 6.99 -11.25 -14.54
C LEU A 209 6.76 -10.03 -15.44
N LEU A 210 5.96 -9.04 -15.02
CA LEU A 210 5.79 -7.81 -15.80
C LEU A 210 7.07 -6.98 -15.80
N GLU A 211 7.87 -7.01 -14.72
CA GLU A 211 9.19 -6.35 -14.70
C GLU A 211 10.21 -7.01 -15.63
N ALA A 212 9.96 -8.26 -16.04
CA ALA A 212 10.82 -8.95 -17.00
C ALA A 212 10.55 -8.50 -18.45
N ILE A 213 9.49 -7.72 -18.69
CA ILE A 213 9.19 -7.16 -20.02
C ILE A 213 10.13 -5.98 -20.27
N PRO A 214 11.01 -6.03 -21.29
CA PRO A 214 11.87 -4.92 -21.64
C PRO A 214 11.07 -3.67 -22.00
N GLU A 215 11.49 -2.50 -21.51
CA GLU A 215 10.83 -1.22 -21.82
C GLU A 215 10.66 -0.98 -23.32
N ARG A 216 11.67 -1.36 -24.13
CA ARG A 216 11.61 -1.24 -25.59
C ARG A 216 10.41 -1.99 -26.19
N ASP A 217 10.04 -3.12 -25.60
CA ASP A 217 8.96 -3.97 -26.10
C ASP A 217 7.61 -3.35 -25.71
N ILE A 218 7.52 -2.67 -24.55
CA ILE A 218 6.37 -1.85 -24.15
C ILE A 218 6.20 -0.68 -25.13
N LEU A 219 7.28 0.05 -25.41
CA LEU A 219 7.25 1.21 -26.32
C LEU A 219 6.92 0.83 -27.77
N ALA A 220 7.37 -0.33 -28.24
CA ALA A 220 7.08 -0.80 -29.60
C ALA A 220 5.59 -1.16 -29.82
N LEU A 221 4.86 -1.43 -28.74
CA LEU A 221 3.44 -1.79 -28.76
C LEU A 221 2.52 -0.66 -28.27
N ALA A 222 3.08 0.50 -27.92
CA ALA A 222 2.30 1.64 -27.47
C ALA A 222 1.58 2.31 -28.68
N ASP A 223 0.27 2.47 -28.58
CA ASP A 223 -0.49 3.35 -29.46
C ASP A 223 -0.77 4.67 -28.74
N ALA A 224 0.14 5.64 -28.92
CA ALA A 224 0.05 6.92 -28.23
C ALA A 224 -1.15 7.77 -28.67
N GLU A 225 -1.71 7.49 -29.85
CA GLU A 225 -2.81 8.26 -30.43
C GLU A 225 -4.17 7.55 -30.30
N ASP A 226 -4.21 6.36 -29.66
CA ASP A 226 -5.42 5.57 -29.38
C ASP A 226 -6.27 5.43 -30.66
N ALA A 227 -5.65 4.95 -31.73
CA ALA A 227 -6.15 5.03 -33.10
C ALA A 227 -6.91 3.76 -33.56
N ASP A 228 -7.10 2.76 -32.70
CA ASP A 228 -7.77 1.49 -32.98
C ASP A 228 -9.18 1.30 -32.38
#